data_AF-A0A266LT60-F1
#
_entry.id   AF-A0A266LT60-F1
#
_cell.length_a   1.000
_cell.length_b   1.000
_cell.length_c   1.000
_cell.angle_alpha   90.00
_cell.angle_beta   90.00
_cell.angle_gamma   90.00
#
_symmetry.space_group_name_H-M   'P 1'
#
loop_
_entity.id
_entity.type
_entity.pdbx_description
1 polymer ?
#
loop_
_entity_poly.entity_id
_entity_poly.type
_entity_poly.pdbx_seq_one_letter_code
_entity_poly.pdbx_strand_id
1 'polypeptide(L)'
;MKGGIGLGMLLCCLAAFEAKAGCTAAGIASPAGYGSISSTLVRTVPQSTSSSNSGLTCTPGGISLLSEAYFKATITPTGPGMVGPTGDVITYTIYANNSTAHPITRGQAFDFASNGLLGTSAPSVIPLYFTTAVNNVAAGVYTETLNIRWDWKYCTGLGVLGVCLGYDTGADKHSTLTVSMTVANDCTISAPSISFGSAPVVSAFSTISQTISVNCTKGSAYTVGLGDGTHPVSVGGRRQMISGSNYLAYDIFQGAGTTRWGSVGTAARRASSSAEVNPGNGLGTGSQIFNYNAKIYSDQTTPPAGSYTDSVVLDVGF
;
A
#
# COMPACT_ATOMS: atom_id res chain seq x y z
N MET A 1 15.67 -85.06 41.28
CA MET A 1 16.19 -83.74 41.71
C MET A 1 15.96 -82.76 40.57
N LYS A 2 15.29 -81.64 40.88
CA LYS A 2 15.41 -80.26 40.32
C LYS A 2 15.68 -80.11 38.81
N GLY A 3 14.97 -79.30 38.03
CA GLY A 3 14.08 -78.17 38.30
C GLY A 3 13.96 -77.38 36.98
N GLY A 4 12.82 -76.75 36.72
CA GLY A 4 12.52 -76.09 35.45
C GLY A 4 12.74 -74.56 35.43
N ILE A 5 11.98 -73.92 34.53
CA ILE A 5 11.67 -72.47 34.43
C ILE A 5 12.78 -71.66 33.73
N GLY A 6 12.52 -70.77 32.76
CA GLY A 6 11.26 -70.27 32.20
C GLY A 6 11.57 -69.29 31.06
N LEU A 7 10.64 -69.23 30.10
CA LEU A 7 10.64 -68.34 28.94
C LEU A 7 10.11 -66.96 29.38
N GLY A 8 11.00 -65.98 29.50
CA GLY A 8 10.65 -64.58 29.83
C GLY A 8 10.25 -63.80 28.58
N MET A 9 8.95 -63.62 28.38
CA MET A 9 8.36 -62.72 27.38
C MET A 9 8.48 -61.27 27.88
N LEU A 10 9.38 -60.50 27.26
CA LEU A 10 9.57 -59.07 27.53
C LEU A 10 8.43 -58.29 26.85
N LEU A 11 7.40 -57.95 27.61
CA LEU A 11 6.29 -57.11 27.18
C LEU A 11 6.78 -55.65 27.05
N CYS A 12 7.08 -55.23 25.83
CA CYS A 12 7.47 -53.85 25.52
C CYS A 12 6.22 -52.96 25.54
N CYS A 13 6.05 -52.16 26.60
CA CYS A 13 5.07 -51.09 26.65
C CYS A 13 5.43 -50.00 25.62
N LEU A 14 4.95 -50.15 24.38
CA LEU A 14 4.76 -49.03 23.47
C LEU A 14 3.64 -48.17 24.04
N ALA A 15 3.99 -47.13 24.77
CA ALA A 15 3.09 -45.98 24.95
C ALA A 15 2.87 -45.39 23.55
N ALA A 16 1.77 -45.78 22.91
CA ALA A 16 1.29 -45.10 21.73
C ALA A 16 0.94 -43.68 22.17
N PHE A 17 1.81 -42.72 21.87
CA PHE A 17 1.42 -41.32 21.82
C PHE A 17 0.45 -41.22 20.64
N GLU A 18 -0.84 -41.40 20.92
CA GLU A 18 -1.90 -41.01 19.99
C GLU A 18 -1.75 -39.51 19.77
N ALA A 19 -1.11 -39.12 18.66
CA ALA A 19 -1.15 -37.75 18.20
C ALA A 19 -2.63 -37.46 17.88
N LYS A 20 -3.33 -36.76 18.80
CA LYS A 20 -4.71 -36.37 18.58
C LYS A 20 -4.81 -35.51 17.32
N ALA A 21 -5.41 -36.07 16.27
CA ALA A 21 -5.85 -35.31 15.11
C ALA A 21 -7.02 -34.42 15.56
N GLY A 22 -6.86 -33.10 15.41
CA GLY A 22 -7.85 -32.13 15.83
C GLY A 22 -7.55 -30.76 15.24
N CYS A 23 -8.58 -29.93 15.14
CA CYS A 23 -8.40 -28.51 14.87
C CYS A 23 -8.33 -27.72 16.17
N THR A 24 -7.61 -26.61 16.12
CA THR A 24 -7.54 -25.64 17.20
C THR A 24 -7.67 -24.24 16.61
N ALA A 25 -8.27 -23.32 17.37
CA ALA A 25 -8.28 -21.91 17.03
C ALA A 25 -7.29 -21.17 17.95
N ALA A 26 -6.28 -20.54 17.36
CA ALA A 26 -5.38 -19.65 18.08
C ALA A 26 -6.12 -18.35 18.44
N GLY A 27 -5.89 -17.79 19.63
CA GLY A 27 -6.51 -16.53 20.03
C GLY A 27 -6.06 -15.34 19.16
N ILE A 28 -4.87 -15.43 18.56
CA ILE A 28 -4.31 -14.43 17.64
C ILE A 28 -3.94 -15.14 16.34
N ALA A 29 -4.51 -14.67 15.24
CA ALA A 29 -4.23 -15.10 13.88
C ALA A 29 -3.01 -14.35 13.30
N SER A 30 -2.48 -14.84 12.19
CA SER A 30 -1.43 -14.12 11.46
C SER A 30 -2.00 -12.83 10.87
N PRO A 31 -1.30 -11.68 11.04
CA PRO A 31 -1.76 -10.42 10.49
C PRO A 31 -1.74 -10.43 8.95
N ALA A 32 -2.57 -9.60 8.34
CA ALA A 32 -2.60 -9.36 6.91
C ALA A 32 -2.16 -7.92 6.63
N GLY A 33 -0.98 -7.74 6.05
CA GLY A 33 -0.39 -6.44 5.79
C GLY A 33 -0.30 -6.14 4.31
N TYR A 34 -0.76 -4.97 3.87
CA TYR A 34 -0.53 -4.47 2.51
C TYR A 34 0.88 -3.87 2.34
N GLY A 35 1.59 -3.61 3.44
CA GLY A 35 2.86 -2.89 3.43
C GLY A 35 2.69 -1.39 3.22
N SER A 36 3.72 -0.75 2.67
CA SER A 36 3.72 0.69 2.37
C SER A 36 3.29 0.93 0.93
N ILE A 37 2.21 1.68 0.74
CA ILE A 37 1.60 1.97 -0.58
C ILE A 37 1.47 3.49 -0.75
N SER A 38 1.79 4.00 -1.94
CA SER A 38 1.64 5.44 -2.22
C SER A 38 0.16 5.85 -2.20
N SER A 39 -0.14 7.05 -1.71
CA SER A 39 -1.52 7.56 -1.67
C SER A 39 -2.18 7.63 -3.07
N THR A 40 -1.39 7.80 -4.14
CA THR A 40 -1.90 7.75 -5.53
C THR A 40 -2.38 6.36 -5.90
N LEU A 41 -1.65 5.31 -5.52
CA LEU A 41 -2.04 3.93 -5.78
C LEU A 41 -3.26 3.53 -4.96
N VAL A 42 -3.33 3.89 -3.68
CA VAL A 42 -4.53 3.66 -2.83
C VAL A 42 -5.79 4.29 -3.44
N ARG A 43 -5.63 5.43 -4.12
CA ARG A 43 -6.73 6.15 -4.78
C ARG A 43 -7.12 5.61 -6.15
N THR A 44 -6.24 4.89 -6.85
CA THR A 44 -6.44 4.56 -8.27
C THR A 44 -6.49 3.06 -8.56
N VAL A 45 -5.93 2.23 -7.70
CA VAL A 45 -5.79 0.79 -7.92
C VAL A 45 -6.17 0.02 -6.65
N PRO A 46 -7.10 -0.96 -6.72
CA PRO A 46 -7.34 -1.91 -5.64
C PRO A 46 -6.05 -2.63 -5.20
N GLN A 47 -5.76 -2.65 -3.91
CA GLN A 47 -4.60 -3.35 -3.36
C GLN A 47 -5.05 -4.69 -2.78
N SER A 48 -4.20 -5.72 -2.86
CA SER A 48 -4.52 -7.04 -2.30
C SER A 48 -3.47 -7.53 -1.32
N THR A 49 -3.90 -8.26 -0.30
CA THR A 49 -3.03 -8.97 0.65
C THR A 49 -3.74 -10.23 1.16
N SER A 50 -3.05 -11.03 1.96
CA SER A 50 -3.61 -12.22 2.59
C SER A 50 -2.98 -12.46 3.96
N SER A 51 -3.71 -13.14 4.85
CA SER A 51 -3.10 -13.76 6.03
C SER A 51 -2.54 -15.14 5.69
N SER A 52 -1.45 -15.53 6.34
CA SER A 52 -0.93 -16.89 6.25
C SER A 52 -1.77 -17.90 7.04
N ASN A 53 -2.45 -17.44 8.10
CA ASN A 53 -3.35 -18.24 8.92
C ASN A 53 -4.36 -17.29 9.60
N SER A 54 -5.65 -17.53 9.40
CA SER A 54 -6.75 -16.78 10.01
C SER A 54 -7.19 -17.28 11.39
N GLY A 55 -6.37 -18.13 12.00
CA GLY A 55 -6.48 -18.56 13.39
C GLY A 55 -6.85 -20.03 13.54
N LEU A 56 -7.40 -20.69 12.52
CA LEU A 56 -7.69 -22.12 12.54
C LEU A 56 -6.51 -22.94 12.02
N THR A 57 -6.02 -23.87 12.84
CA THR A 57 -4.98 -24.84 12.48
C THR A 57 -5.49 -26.25 12.76
N CYS A 58 -5.35 -27.17 11.79
CA CYS A 58 -5.71 -28.57 11.97
C CYS A 58 -4.51 -29.48 11.75
N THR A 59 -4.38 -30.51 12.57
CA THR A 59 -3.33 -31.52 12.41
C THR A 59 -3.60 -32.35 11.14
N PRO A 60 -2.66 -32.42 10.18
CA PRO A 60 -2.83 -33.28 9.01
C PRO A 60 -2.72 -34.75 9.43
N GLY A 61 -3.83 -35.49 9.39
CA GLY A 61 -3.85 -36.91 9.74
C GLY A 61 -5.08 -37.65 9.22
N GLY A 62 -5.00 -38.19 7.98
CA GLY A 62 -5.93 -39.21 7.47
C GLY A 62 -7.41 -38.80 7.33
N ILE A 63 -7.67 -37.51 7.13
CA ILE A 63 -8.98 -36.88 7.24
C ILE A 63 -9.73 -36.96 5.91
N SER A 64 -10.99 -37.39 5.95
CA SER A 64 -11.90 -37.34 4.80
C SER A 64 -12.99 -36.30 5.06
N LEU A 65 -13.12 -35.33 4.16
CA LEU A 65 -14.26 -34.41 4.12
C LEU A 65 -15.47 -35.18 3.55
N LEU A 66 -16.18 -35.91 4.41
CA LEU A 66 -17.46 -36.53 4.09
C LEU A 66 -18.57 -35.47 3.99
N SER A 67 -19.75 -35.85 3.51
CA SER A 67 -20.87 -34.95 3.15
C SER A 67 -21.43 -34.04 4.26
N GLU A 68 -20.95 -34.16 5.50
CA GLU A 68 -21.36 -33.30 6.62
C GLU A 68 -20.26 -32.39 7.17
N ALA A 69 -19.07 -32.40 6.56
CA ALA A 69 -17.97 -31.58 7.03
C ALA A 69 -18.21 -30.10 6.76
N TYR A 70 -17.99 -29.25 7.77
CA TYR A 70 -18.05 -27.80 7.61
C TYR A 70 -16.91 -27.13 8.36
N PHE A 71 -16.50 -25.98 7.82
CA PHE A 71 -15.51 -25.09 8.40
C PHE A 71 -16.03 -23.68 8.21
N LYS A 72 -16.64 -23.11 9.25
CA LYS A 72 -17.35 -21.84 9.18
C LYS A 72 -16.54 -20.75 9.88
N ALA A 73 -16.33 -19.65 9.17
CA ALA A 73 -15.84 -18.40 9.75
C ALA A 73 -16.97 -17.37 9.76
N THR A 74 -17.25 -16.77 10.92
CA THR A 74 -18.08 -15.57 11.03
C THR A 74 -17.19 -14.42 11.45
N ILE A 75 -17.07 -13.41 10.60
CA ILE A 75 -16.17 -12.27 10.83
C ILE A 75 -16.99 -11.08 11.32
N THR A 76 -16.83 -10.73 12.59
CA THR A 76 -17.51 -9.57 13.18
C THR A 76 -16.66 -8.31 12.98
N PRO A 77 -17.21 -7.24 12.38
CA PRO A 77 -16.49 -5.99 12.20
C PRO A 77 -16.28 -5.30 13.56
N THR A 78 -15.12 -4.64 13.72
CA THR A 78 -14.90 -3.67 14.80
C THR A 78 -15.10 -2.23 14.33
N GLY A 79 -15.18 -2.02 13.01
CA GLY A 79 -15.42 -0.73 12.39
C GLY A 79 -15.79 -0.82 10.91
N PRO A 80 -15.80 0.32 10.20
CA PRO A 80 -16.17 0.39 8.78
C PRO A 80 -15.08 -0.07 7.81
N GLY A 81 -13.88 -0.41 8.30
CA GLY A 81 -12.70 -0.75 7.51
C GLY A 81 -11.43 -0.44 8.29
N MET A 82 -10.29 -0.33 7.59
CA MET A 82 -9.05 0.13 8.21
C MET A 82 -9.13 1.65 8.43
N VAL A 83 -9.01 2.11 9.68
CA VAL A 83 -9.14 3.52 10.05
C VAL A 83 -7.75 4.14 10.20
N GLY A 84 -7.55 5.30 9.59
CA GLY A 84 -6.30 6.06 9.64
C GLY A 84 -6.28 7.13 10.74
N PRO A 85 -5.14 7.82 10.90
CA PRO A 85 -4.93 8.80 11.98
C PRO A 85 -5.84 10.03 11.88
N THR A 86 -6.33 10.36 10.69
CA THR A 86 -7.22 11.51 10.43
C THR A 86 -8.71 11.13 10.45
N GLY A 87 -9.03 9.86 10.74
CA GLY A 87 -10.40 9.32 10.66
C GLY A 87 -10.82 8.88 9.25
N ASP A 88 -9.94 9.03 8.25
CA ASP A 88 -10.15 8.42 6.93
C ASP A 88 -10.24 6.90 7.05
N VAL A 89 -11.05 6.27 6.18
CA VAL A 89 -11.28 4.82 6.20
C VAL A 89 -10.91 4.23 4.84
N ILE A 90 -10.08 3.18 4.86
CA ILE A 90 -9.85 2.33 3.69
C ILE A 90 -10.77 1.12 3.81
N THR A 91 -11.80 1.11 2.97
CA THR A 91 -12.73 -0.02 2.86
C THR A 91 -12.11 -1.16 2.05
N TYR A 92 -12.46 -2.40 2.40
CA TYR A 92 -11.97 -3.59 1.72
C TYR A 92 -12.97 -4.75 1.84
N THR A 93 -12.89 -5.67 0.88
CA THR A 93 -13.66 -6.92 0.87
C THR A 93 -12.76 -8.07 1.31
N ILE A 94 -13.32 -8.98 2.09
CA ILE A 94 -12.66 -10.21 2.54
C ILE A 94 -13.08 -11.33 1.58
N TYR A 95 -12.13 -12.14 1.12
CA TYR A 95 -12.37 -13.27 0.25
C TYR A 95 -11.83 -14.56 0.87
N ALA A 96 -12.53 -15.65 0.60
CA ALA A 96 -12.19 -16.97 1.11
C ALA A 96 -11.04 -17.65 0.33
N ASN A 97 -10.68 -17.12 -0.84
CA ASN A 97 -9.53 -17.53 -1.64
C ASN A 97 -8.92 -16.35 -2.39
N ASN A 98 -7.87 -16.59 -3.19
CA ASN A 98 -7.19 -15.56 -3.98
C ASN A 98 -7.97 -15.14 -5.25
N SER A 99 -9.29 -15.07 -5.14
CA SER A 99 -10.22 -14.70 -6.23
C SER A 99 -11.37 -13.86 -5.67
N THR A 100 -11.98 -13.06 -6.52
CA THR A 100 -13.15 -12.25 -6.17
C THR A 100 -14.47 -13.04 -6.18
N ALA A 101 -14.42 -14.33 -6.54
CA ALA A 101 -15.62 -15.17 -6.68
C ALA A 101 -16.26 -15.58 -5.34
N HIS A 102 -15.51 -15.53 -4.23
CA HIS A 102 -15.98 -15.98 -2.91
C HIS A 102 -15.85 -14.88 -1.85
N PRO A 103 -16.64 -13.80 -1.95
CA PRO A 103 -16.64 -12.75 -0.94
C PRO A 103 -17.26 -13.26 0.36
N ILE A 104 -16.62 -12.95 1.49
CA ILE A 104 -17.12 -13.20 2.83
C ILE A 104 -17.89 -11.96 3.28
N THR A 105 -19.19 -12.11 3.51
CA THR A 105 -20.03 -11.07 4.09
C THR A 105 -19.82 -11.01 5.59
N ARG A 106 -19.42 -9.85 6.11
CA ARG A 106 -19.19 -9.62 7.55
C ARG A 106 -20.48 -9.89 8.35
N GLY A 107 -20.34 -10.50 9.53
CA GLY A 107 -21.44 -10.90 10.40
C GLY A 107 -22.22 -12.14 9.96
N GLN A 108 -21.90 -12.73 8.80
CA GLN A 108 -22.50 -13.97 8.32
C GLN A 108 -21.49 -15.10 8.34
N ALA A 109 -21.95 -16.32 8.61
CA ALA A 109 -21.09 -17.50 8.59
C ALA A 109 -20.78 -17.88 7.13
N PHE A 110 -19.50 -17.95 6.79
CA PHE A 110 -19.02 -18.46 5.51
C PHE A 110 -18.42 -19.86 5.70
N ASP A 111 -18.97 -20.86 5.00
CA ASP A 111 -18.51 -22.25 5.08
C ASP A 111 -17.55 -22.59 3.94
N PHE A 112 -16.27 -22.82 4.26
CA PHE A 112 -15.25 -23.13 3.27
C PHE A 112 -15.45 -24.50 2.60
N ALA A 113 -16.00 -25.49 3.33
CA ALA A 113 -16.21 -26.84 2.80
C ALA A 113 -17.32 -26.84 1.75
N SER A 114 -18.49 -26.28 2.11
CA SER A 114 -19.66 -26.20 1.22
C SER A 114 -19.40 -25.37 -0.06
N ASN A 115 -18.40 -24.47 -0.03
CA ASN A 115 -17.99 -23.69 -1.18
C ASN A 115 -16.88 -24.35 -2.02
N GLY A 116 -16.49 -25.61 -1.71
CA GLY A 116 -15.48 -26.35 -2.46
C GLY A 116 -14.08 -25.75 -2.36
N LEU A 117 -13.79 -24.98 -1.30
CA LEU A 117 -12.50 -24.31 -1.11
C LEU A 117 -11.49 -25.16 -0.34
N LEU A 118 -11.90 -26.33 0.11
CA LEU A 118 -11.08 -27.31 0.81
C LEU A 118 -10.87 -28.52 -0.09
N GLY A 119 -9.73 -29.20 0.07
CA GLY A 119 -9.43 -30.44 -0.66
C GLY A 119 -10.27 -31.62 -0.19
N THR A 120 -9.72 -32.83 -0.24
CA THR A 120 -10.40 -34.04 0.29
C THR A 120 -10.16 -34.26 1.78
N SER A 121 -9.28 -33.47 2.40
CA SER A 121 -8.90 -33.54 3.81
C SER A 121 -9.07 -32.20 4.52
N ALA A 122 -9.16 -32.19 5.86
CA ALA A 122 -9.20 -30.95 6.61
C ALA A 122 -7.97 -30.07 6.32
N PRO A 123 -8.14 -28.74 6.26
CA PRO A 123 -7.07 -27.82 5.93
C PRO A 123 -6.06 -27.73 7.07
N SER A 124 -4.76 -27.73 6.77
CA SER A 124 -3.74 -27.48 7.79
C SER A 124 -3.87 -26.07 8.37
N VAL A 125 -4.18 -25.08 7.53
CA VAL A 125 -4.53 -23.70 7.89
C VAL A 125 -5.56 -23.15 6.90
N ILE A 126 -6.34 -22.17 7.31
CA ILE A 126 -7.21 -21.39 6.42
C ILE A 126 -6.68 -19.97 6.32
N PRO A 127 -6.23 -19.49 5.14
CA PRO A 127 -5.91 -18.08 4.94
C PRO A 127 -7.17 -17.26 4.63
N LEU A 128 -7.09 -15.95 4.83
CA LEU A 128 -8.07 -14.98 4.33
C LEU A 128 -7.38 -14.02 3.38
N TYR A 129 -8.12 -13.60 2.34
CA TYR A 129 -7.63 -12.68 1.32
C TYR A 129 -8.41 -11.37 1.41
N PHE A 130 -7.74 -10.26 1.10
CA PHE A 130 -8.29 -8.94 1.28
C PHE A 130 -8.01 -8.10 0.05
N THR A 131 -9.02 -7.40 -0.47
CA THR A 131 -8.84 -6.44 -1.56
C THR A 131 -9.50 -5.12 -1.20
N THR A 132 -8.74 -4.03 -1.25
CA THR A 132 -9.25 -2.69 -0.95
C THR A 132 -10.13 -2.16 -2.07
N ALA A 133 -11.11 -1.33 -1.71
CA ALA A 133 -11.65 -0.37 -2.67
C ALA A 133 -10.61 0.76 -2.90
N VAL A 134 -10.86 1.59 -3.91
CA VAL A 134 -10.08 2.81 -4.12
C VAL A 134 -10.58 3.91 -3.17
N ASN A 135 -9.67 4.57 -2.46
CA ASN A 135 -10.02 5.59 -1.46
C ASN A 135 -9.04 6.78 -1.54
N ASN A 136 -9.55 8.02 -1.45
CA ASN A 136 -8.71 9.21 -1.32
C ASN A 136 -8.51 9.55 0.16
N VAL A 137 -7.34 9.18 0.69
CA VAL A 137 -7.06 9.22 2.13
C VAL A 137 -5.73 9.91 2.42
N ALA A 138 -5.59 10.42 3.64
CA ALA A 138 -4.33 11.02 4.10
C ALA A 138 -3.24 9.96 4.30
N ALA A 139 -1.97 10.39 4.30
CA ALA A 139 -0.86 9.52 4.69
C ALA A 139 -0.96 9.12 6.17
N GLY A 140 -0.51 7.90 6.47
CA GLY A 140 -0.57 7.35 7.82
C GLY A 140 -0.73 5.85 7.86
N VAL A 141 -0.81 5.31 9.08
CA VAL A 141 -1.04 3.88 9.31
C VAL A 141 -2.53 3.64 9.49
N TYR A 142 -3.08 2.74 8.68
CA TYR A 142 -4.48 2.33 8.70
C TYR A 142 -4.54 0.91 9.25
N THR A 143 -5.39 0.70 10.26
CA THR A 143 -5.54 -0.62 10.90
C THR A 143 -7.00 -0.98 11.16
N GLU A 144 -7.29 -2.27 11.12
CA GLU A 144 -8.53 -2.86 11.64
C GLU A 144 -8.19 -4.17 12.35
N THR A 145 -8.84 -4.43 13.49
CA THR A 145 -8.78 -5.74 14.16
C THR A 145 -10.10 -6.47 13.95
N LEU A 146 -10.06 -7.60 13.26
CA LEU A 146 -11.21 -8.46 13.01
C LEU A 146 -11.33 -9.52 14.11
N ASN A 147 -12.56 -9.79 14.55
CA ASN A 147 -12.86 -10.94 15.40
C ASN A 147 -13.47 -12.05 14.55
N ILE A 148 -12.79 -13.19 14.47
CA ILE A 148 -13.17 -14.34 13.67
C ILE A 148 -13.69 -15.42 14.62
N ARG A 149 -14.96 -15.78 14.48
CA ARG A 149 -15.57 -16.92 15.15
C ARG A 149 -15.51 -18.14 14.23
N TRP A 150 -14.87 -19.19 14.71
CA TRP A 150 -14.73 -20.48 14.06
C TRP A 150 -15.70 -21.49 14.64
N ASP A 151 -16.43 -22.16 13.76
CA ASP A 151 -17.19 -23.37 14.03
C ASP A 151 -16.78 -24.44 13.01
N TRP A 152 -16.42 -25.64 13.45
CA TRP A 152 -16.08 -26.74 12.55
C TRP A 152 -16.66 -28.07 13.02
N LYS A 153 -16.87 -28.96 12.07
CA LYS A 153 -17.17 -30.37 12.27
C LYS A 153 -16.58 -31.13 11.09
N TYR A 154 -15.80 -32.15 11.35
CA TYR A 154 -15.34 -33.06 10.30
C TYR A 154 -15.05 -34.45 10.86
N CYS A 155 -14.92 -35.42 9.97
CA CYS A 155 -14.68 -36.80 10.32
C CYS A 155 -13.18 -37.08 10.56
N THR A 156 -12.80 -37.57 11.74
CA THR A 156 -11.41 -37.90 12.08
C THR A 156 -11.02 -39.34 11.78
N GLY A 157 -11.97 -40.22 11.42
CA GLY A 157 -11.69 -41.61 11.08
C GLY A 157 -12.74 -42.23 10.15
N LEU A 158 -12.29 -42.97 9.13
CA LEU A 158 -13.17 -43.73 8.23
C LEU A 158 -13.46 -45.12 8.80
N GLY A 159 -14.73 -45.50 8.87
CA GLY A 159 -15.19 -46.85 9.20
C GLY A 159 -15.51 -47.70 7.97
N VAL A 160 -15.88 -48.96 8.21
CA VAL A 160 -16.35 -49.89 7.18
C VAL A 160 -17.69 -49.35 6.62
N LEU A 161 -17.84 -49.35 5.29
CA LEU A 161 -19.00 -48.78 4.54
C LEU A 161 -19.11 -47.24 4.52
N GLY A 162 -18.05 -46.48 4.77
CA GLY A 162 -18.05 -45.01 4.63
C GLY A 162 -18.70 -44.26 5.81
N VAL A 163 -18.94 -44.95 6.92
CA VAL A 163 -19.42 -44.35 8.17
C VAL A 163 -18.27 -43.66 8.90
N CYS A 164 -18.53 -42.50 9.48
CA CYS A 164 -17.53 -41.78 10.26
C CYS A 164 -17.34 -42.38 11.67
N LEU A 165 -16.11 -42.77 12.03
CA LEU A 165 -15.73 -43.33 13.33
C LEU A 165 -15.14 -42.29 14.29
N GLY A 166 -15.71 -41.09 14.29
CA GLY A 166 -15.31 -40.01 15.19
C GLY A 166 -15.37 -38.65 14.51
N TYR A 167 -15.83 -37.65 15.25
CA TYR A 167 -15.84 -36.28 14.78
C TYR A 167 -14.92 -35.43 15.64
N ASP A 168 -14.19 -34.53 14.99
CA ASP A 168 -13.62 -33.38 15.66
C ASP A 168 -14.56 -32.19 15.42
N THR A 169 -15.01 -31.60 16.52
CA THR A 169 -15.95 -30.48 16.51
C THR A 169 -15.43 -29.37 17.39
N GLY A 170 -15.46 -28.16 16.87
CA GLY A 170 -15.28 -26.94 17.63
C GLY A 170 -16.42 -26.00 17.35
N ALA A 171 -16.90 -25.34 18.39
CA ALA A 171 -17.90 -24.29 18.28
C ALA A 171 -17.44 -23.08 19.08
N ASP A 172 -17.82 -21.90 18.60
CA ASP A 172 -17.62 -20.63 19.29
C ASP A 172 -16.15 -20.36 19.68
N LYS A 173 -15.23 -20.68 18.76
CA LYS A 173 -13.80 -20.44 18.97
C LYS A 173 -13.37 -19.14 18.32
N HIS A 174 -12.68 -18.29 19.07
CA HIS A 174 -12.35 -16.95 18.61
C HIS A 174 -10.88 -16.78 18.26
N SER A 175 -10.64 -16.06 17.18
CA SER A 175 -9.33 -15.60 16.74
C SER A 175 -9.40 -14.12 16.38
N THR A 176 -8.38 -13.36 16.77
CA THR A 176 -8.23 -11.96 16.39
C THR A 176 -7.24 -11.83 15.24
N LEU A 177 -7.57 -11.06 14.21
CA LEU A 177 -6.73 -10.84 13.05
C LEU A 177 -6.60 -9.35 12.76
N THR A 178 -5.36 -8.85 12.70
CA THR A 178 -5.12 -7.45 12.34
C THR A 178 -4.88 -7.32 10.85
N VAL A 179 -5.61 -6.41 10.21
CA VAL A 179 -5.37 -5.97 8.83
C VAL A 179 -4.75 -4.57 8.87
N SER A 180 -3.67 -4.34 8.12
CA SER A 180 -2.99 -3.04 8.14
C SER A 180 -2.41 -2.61 6.79
N MET A 181 -2.38 -1.30 6.58
CA MET A 181 -1.75 -0.63 5.44
C MET A 181 -1.05 0.64 5.92
N THR A 182 0.16 0.90 5.42
CA THR A 182 0.81 2.20 5.58
C THR A 182 0.66 2.99 4.29
N VAL A 183 -0.01 4.14 4.35
CA VAL A 183 -0.17 5.04 3.21
C VAL A 183 0.97 6.07 3.24
N ALA A 184 1.80 6.07 2.20
CA ALA A 184 2.88 7.02 2.02
C ALA A 184 2.42 8.28 1.27
N ASN A 185 3.01 9.41 1.65
CA ASN A 185 2.88 10.65 0.90
C ASN A 185 3.38 10.48 -0.54
N ASP A 186 2.66 11.05 -1.49
CA ASP A 186 2.94 10.96 -2.92
C ASP A 186 2.37 12.17 -3.67
N CYS A 187 3.02 12.56 -4.77
CA CYS A 187 2.59 13.67 -5.61
C CYS A 187 2.76 13.33 -7.10
N THR A 188 1.82 13.81 -7.90
CA THR A 188 1.96 13.86 -9.35
C THR A 188 2.22 15.31 -9.77
N ILE A 189 3.16 15.49 -10.70
CA ILE A 189 3.65 16.81 -11.11
C ILE A 189 3.54 16.90 -12.63
N SER A 190 3.04 18.02 -13.12
CA SER A 190 3.06 18.37 -14.53
C SER A 190 3.71 19.74 -14.71
N ALA A 191 4.82 19.76 -15.44
CA ALA A 191 5.61 20.96 -15.70
C ALA A 191 5.94 21.01 -17.21
N PRO A 192 5.44 22.00 -17.96
CA PRO A 192 5.77 22.18 -19.37
C PRO A 192 7.21 22.68 -19.56
N SER A 193 7.80 22.38 -20.73
CA SER A 193 9.08 22.96 -21.13
C SER A 193 8.96 24.45 -21.42
N ILE A 194 9.98 25.21 -21.02
CA ILE A 194 10.09 26.65 -21.30
C ILE A 194 10.84 26.84 -22.61
N SER A 195 10.29 27.62 -23.52
CA SER A 195 10.96 28.07 -24.74
C SER A 195 10.91 29.58 -24.83
N PHE A 196 12.07 30.22 -24.85
CA PHE A 196 12.21 31.67 -25.00
C PHE A 196 12.10 32.13 -26.47
N GLY A 197 12.06 31.20 -27.42
CA GLY A 197 12.12 31.51 -28.85
C GLY A 197 13.50 32.01 -29.28
N SER A 198 13.54 32.91 -30.27
CA SER A 198 14.76 33.48 -30.83
C SER A 198 14.73 35.00 -30.75
N ALA A 199 15.87 35.61 -30.40
CA ALA A 199 16.05 37.06 -30.44
C ALA A 199 17.47 37.42 -30.87
N PRO A 200 17.68 38.58 -31.53
CA PRO A 200 19.01 39.00 -31.99
C PRO A 200 19.92 39.49 -30.86
N VAL A 201 19.36 39.93 -29.73
CA VAL A 201 20.07 40.41 -28.54
C VAL A 201 19.32 40.02 -27.27
N VAL A 202 20.01 39.96 -26.14
CA VAL A 202 19.45 39.49 -24.86
C VAL A 202 18.27 40.33 -24.35
N SER A 203 18.23 41.63 -24.66
CA SER A 203 17.15 42.54 -24.27
C SER A 203 15.86 42.38 -25.10
N ALA A 204 15.92 41.64 -26.21
CA ALA A 204 14.78 41.46 -27.11
C ALA A 204 13.99 40.16 -26.83
N PHE A 205 14.44 39.32 -25.88
CA PHE A 205 13.67 38.15 -25.46
C PHE A 205 12.44 38.54 -24.64
N SER A 206 11.28 37.99 -25.01
CA SER A 206 10.05 38.16 -24.25
C SER A 206 10.06 37.32 -22.97
N THR A 207 9.35 37.80 -21.95
CA THR A 207 9.03 36.99 -20.77
C THR A 207 8.08 35.85 -21.15
N ILE A 208 8.32 34.65 -20.64
CA ILE A 208 7.45 33.48 -20.82
C ILE A 208 6.65 33.26 -19.54
N SER A 209 5.32 33.25 -19.63
CA SER A 209 4.44 32.96 -18.49
C SER A 209 3.78 31.60 -18.67
N GLN A 210 3.95 30.73 -17.68
CA GLN A 210 3.44 29.36 -17.69
C GLN A 210 3.07 28.92 -16.27
N THR A 211 2.64 27.67 -16.12
CA THR A 211 2.16 27.13 -14.85
C THR A 211 2.71 25.72 -14.61
N ILE A 212 2.98 25.40 -13.34
CA ILE A 212 3.24 24.04 -12.85
C ILE A 212 1.98 23.56 -12.13
N SER A 213 1.57 22.32 -12.41
CA SER A 213 0.46 21.66 -11.72
C SER A 213 0.99 20.57 -10.80
N VAL A 214 0.54 20.55 -9.55
CA VAL A 214 0.93 19.57 -8.55
C VAL A 214 -0.34 19.00 -7.91
N ASN A 215 -0.44 17.69 -7.77
CA ASN A 215 -1.49 17.02 -7.00
C ASN A 215 -0.84 16.06 -6.01
N CYS A 216 -0.93 16.40 -4.73
CA CYS A 216 -0.33 15.66 -3.62
C CYS A 216 -1.38 15.02 -2.71
N THR A 217 -0.93 14.09 -1.87
CA THR A 217 -1.72 13.39 -0.85
C THR A 217 -2.69 14.28 -0.09
N LYS A 218 -3.88 13.77 0.18
CA LYS A 218 -4.89 14.48 0.98
C LYS A 218 -4.32 14.90 2.34
N GLY A 219 -4.51 16.16 2.69
CA GLY A 219 -4.09 16.73 3.98
C GLY A 219 -2.59 17.00 4.13
N SER A 220 -1.75 16.64 3.17
CA SER A 220 -0.30 16.85 3.28
C SER A 220 0.07 18.32 3.02
N ALA A 221 0.79 18.95 3.95
CA ALA A 221 1.53 20.17 3.62
C ALA A 221 2.75 19.78 2.76
N TYR A 222 3.08 20.59 1.76
CA TYR A 222 4.27 20.39 0.94
C TYR A 222 4.83 21.71 0.42
N THR A 223 6.06 21.64 -0.10
CA THR A 223 6.76 22.75 -0.76
C THR A 223 7.30 22.31 -2.13
N VAL A 224 7.21 23.19 -3.11
CA VAL A 224 7.70 22.98 -4.47
C VAL A 224 8.98 23.78 -4.70
N GLY A 225 10.05 23.09 -5.06
CA GLY A 225 11.36 23.65 -5.37
C GLY A 225 11.72 23.51 -6.84
N LEU A 226 12.52 24.46 -7.33
CA LEU A 226 13.18 24.38 -8.63
C LEU A 226 14.69 24.48 -8.41
N GLY A 227 15.45 23.47 -8.85
CA GLY A 227 16.92 23.48 -8.79
C GLY A 227 17.54 24.61 -9.60
N ASP A 228 18.85 24.82 -9.47
CA ASP A 228 19.55 25.93 -10.13
C ASP A 228 19.96 25.64 -11.59
N GLY A 229 19.43 24.56 -12.19
CA GLY A 229 19.84 24.09 -13.51
C GLY A 229 21.14 23.26 -13.46
N THR A 230 21.66 22.87 -14.62
CA THR A 230 22.91 22.10 -14.72
C THR A 230 24.14 22.99 -14.80
N HIS A 231 23.97 24.29 -15.10
CA HIS A 231 25.06 25.26 -15.23
C HIS A 231 24.78 26.56 -14.44
N PRO A 232 24.54 26.51 -13.12
CA PRO A 232 24.33 27.71 -12.34
C PRO A 232 25.63 28.52 -12.19
N VAL A 233 25.50 29.85 -12.10
CA VAL A 233 26.64 30.75 -11.79
C VAL A 233 27.26 30.41 -10.42
N SER A 234 26.42 30.05 -9.46
CA SER A 234 26.76 29.61 -8.11
C SER A 234 25.56 28.93 -7.46
N VAL A 235 25.73 28.30 -6.30
CA VAL A 235 24.60 27.74 -5.52
C VAL A 235 23.60 28.86 -5.17
N GLY A 236 22.34 28.72 -5.59
CA GLY A 236 21.30 29.75 -5.46
C GLY A 236 21.45 30.93 -6.43
N GLY A 237 22.44 30.91 -7.32
CA GLY A 237 22.71 31.93 -8.32
C GLY A 237 21.81 31.83 -9.56
N ARG A 238 22.07 32.69 -10.56
CA ARG A 238 21.34 32.68 -11.82
C ARG A 238 21.53 31.34 -12.53
N ARG A 239 20.44 30.82 -13.11
CA ARG A 239 20.50 29.65 -13.98
C ARG A 239 21.14 30.05 -15.30
N GLN A 240 21.83 29.13 -15.96
CA GLN A 240 22.38 29.38 -17.29
C GLN A 240 22.07 28.22 -18.23
N MET A 241 21.61 28.56 -19.42
CA MET A 241 21.58 27.66 -20.56
C MET A 241 22.95 27.67 -21.25
N ILE A 242 23.35 26.54 -21.81
CA ILE A 242 24.66 26.38 -22.46
C ILE A 242 24.52 26.09 -23.97
N SER A 243 25.45 26.63 -24.76
CA SER A 243 25.69 26.30 -26.17
C SER A 243 27.20 26.28 -26.43
N GLY A 244 27.76 25.07 -26.59
CA GLY A 244 29.22 24.89 -26.62
C GLY A 244 29.85 25.38 -25.31
N SER A 245 30.72 26.38 -25.38
CA SER A 245 31.33 27.04 -24.20
C SER A 245 30.65 28.35 -23.80
N ASN A 246 29.55 28.72 -24.47
CA ASN A 246 28.84 29.97 -24.24
C ASN A 246 27.64 29.74 -23.32
N TYR A 247 27.35 30.73 -22.49
CA TYR A 247 26.25 30.68 -21.53
C TYR A 247 25.25 31.81 -21.77
N LEU A 248 23.98 31.52 -21.49
CA LEU A 248 22.88 32.49 -21.53
C LEU A 248 22.12 32.40 -20.21
N ALA A 249 22.26 33.43 -19.38
CA ALA A 249 21.65 33.47 -18.05
C ALA A 249 20.14 33.76 -18.12
N TYR A 250 19.38 33.00 -17.33
CA TYR A 250 17.94 33.14 -17.22
C TYR A 250 17.49 32.80 -15.80
N ASP A 251 16.24 33.11 -15.47
CA ASP A 251 15.63 32.60 -14.25
C ASP A 251 14.12 32.42 -14.36
N ILE A 252 13.60 31.62 -13.42
CA ILE A 252 12.18 31.36 -13.21
C ILE A 252 11.77 32.06 -11.92
N PHE A 253 10.72 32.87 -12.01
CA PHE A 253 10.22 33.73 -10.94
C PHE A 253 8.80 33.34 -10.53
N GLN A 254 8.48 33.51 -9.26
CA GLN A 254 7.18 33.15 -8.69
C GLN A 254 6.07 34.08 -9.22
N GLY A 255 4.97 33.49 -9.70
CA GLY A 255 3.82 34.24 -10.22
C GLY A 255 4.21 35.22 -11.32
N ALA A 256 3.79 36.48 -11.18
CA ALA A 256 4.21 37.61 -12.01
C ALA A 256 5.32 38.48 -11.36
N GLY A 257 5.85 38.04 -10.21
CA GLY A 257 6.81 38.81 -9.43
C GLY A 257 8.26 38.73 -9.91
N THR A 258 9.15 39.27 -9.10
CA THR A 258 10.61 39.27 -9.29
C THR A 258 11.35 38.35 -8.32
N THR A 259 10.63 37.65 -7.45
CA THR A 259 11.19 36.65 -6.53
C THR A 259 11.57 35.41 -7.32
N ARG A 260 12.87 35.09 -7.34
CA ARG A 260 13.37 33.86 -7.97
C ARG A 260 12.78 32.64 -7.27
N TRP A 261 12.19 31.74 -8.05
CA TRP A 261 11.74 30.44 -7.55
C TRP A 261 12.93 29.49 -7.58
N GLY A 262 13.34 29.00 -6.41
CA GLY A 262 14.45 28.07 -6.26
C GLY A 262 14.17 26.96 -5.26
N SER A 263 15.21 26.19 -4.94
CA SER A 263 15.18 25.12 -3.94
C SER A 263 16.18 25.32 -2.78
N VAL A 264 17.12 26.27 -2.89
CA VAL A 264 18.20 26.55 -1.93
C VAL A 264 18.51 28.05 -1.81
N GLY A 265 19.11 28.46 -0.69
CA GLY A 265 19.66 29.82 -0.50
C GLY A 265 18.60 30.92 -0.39
N THR A 266 18.83 32.05 -1.07
CA THR A 266 17.90 33.21 -1.11
C THR A 266 16.70 32.98 -2.02
N ALA A 267 16.71 31.91 -2.83
CA ALA A 267 15.61 31.56 -3.71
C ALA A 267 14.59 30.69 -2.97
N ALA A 268 13.37 31.21 -2.83
CA ALA A 268 12.36 30.59 -1.99
C ALA A 268 11.66 29.43 -2.73
N ARG A 269 11.57 28.29 -2.05
CA ARG A 269 10.58 27.25 -2.36
C ARG A 269 9.18 27.84 -2.20
N ARG A 270 8.20 27.29 -2.91
CA ARG A 270 6.80 27.70 -2.78
C ARG A 270 6.04 26.70 -1.92
N ALA A 271 5.43 27.18 -0.83
CA ALA A 271 4.53 26.35 -0.04
C ALA A 271 3.23 26.07 -0.80
N SER A 272 2.63 24.91 -0.56
CA SER A 272 1.30 24.53 -1.06
C SER A 272 0.20 25.57 -0.76
N SER A 273 0.32 26.30 0.35
CA SER A 273 -0.56 27.44 0.70
C SER A 273 -0.40 28.68 -0.17
N SER A 274 0.68 28.79 -0.96
CA SER A 274 0.93 29.94 -1.85
C SER A 274 0.60 29.68 -3.32
N ALA A 275 -0.02 28.54 -3.65
CA ALA A 275 -0.51 28.25 -4.99
C ALA A 275 -1.56 29.29 -5.43
N GLU A 276 -1.56 29.68 -6.71
CA GLU A 276 -2.55 30.62 -7.25
C GLU A 276 -3.93 29.98 -7.41
N VAL A 277 -4.00 28.66 -7.61
CA VAL A 277 -5.26 27.91 -7.69
C VAL A 277 -5.25 26.78 -6.68
N ASN A 278 -6.33 26.67 -5.91
CA ASN A 278 -6.53 25.70 -4.83
C ASN A 278 -5.43 25.75 -3.74
N PRO A 279 -5.11 26.93 -3.15
CA PRO A 279 -4.10 27.02 -2.10
C PRO A 279 -4.50 26.22 -0.86
N GLY A 280 -3.49 25.64 -0.19
CA GLY A 280 -3.65 24.88 1.05
C GLY A 280 -2.97 23.53 0.96
N ASN A 281 -3.28 22.64 1.90
CA ASN A 281 -2.72 21.29 1.90
C ASN A 281 -3.19 20.49 0.67
N GLY A 282 -2.44 19.43 0.35
CA GLY A 282 -2.77 18.48 -0.70
C GLY A 282 -4.22 18.01 -0.60
N LEU A 283 -4.90 17.94 -1.74
CA LEU A 283 -6.32 17.57 -1.78
C LEU A 283 -6.49 16.06 -2.04
N GLY A 284 -5.44 15.40 -2.55
CA GLY A 284 -5.49 14.04 -3.07
C GLY A 284 -6.31 13.90 -4.36
N THR A 285 -7.14 14.88 -4.71
CA THR A 285 -7.87 14.96 -5.98
C THR A 285 -7.88 16.40 -6.47
N GLY A 286 -7.69 16.59 -7.77
CA GLY A 286 -7.50 17.92 -8.34
C GLY A 286 -6.07 18.41 -8.16
N SER A 287 -5.76 19.57 -8.75
CA SER A 287 -4.40 20.11 -8.76
C SER A 287 -4.33 21.48 -8.13
N GLN A 288 -3.23 21.73 -7.43
CA GLN A 288 -2.75 23.05 -7.10
C GLN A 288 -1.90 23.59 -8.26
N ILE A 289 -2.18 24.83 -8.66
CA ILE A 289 -1.49 25.46 -9.78
C ILE A 289 -0.56 26.54 -9.26
N PHE A 290 0.69 26.48 -9.69
CA PHE A 290 1.73 27.45 -9.41
C PHE A 290 2.11 28.19 -10.69
N ASN A 291 1.72 29.45 -10.80
CA ASN A 291 2.06 30.30 -11.92
C ASN A 291 3.52 30.76 -11.80
N TYR A 292 4.20 30.91 -12.93
CA TYR A 292 5.56 31.46 -12.96
C TYR A 292 5.81 32.28 -14.21
N ASN A 293 6.84 33.12 -14.14
CA ASN A 293 7.40 33.80 -15.30
C ASN A 293 8.88 33.46 -15.44
N ALA A 294 9.32 33.10 -16.64
CA ALA A 294 10.70 32.85 -16.97
C ALA A 294 11.25 34.00 -17.81
N LYS A 295 12.46 34.45 -17.52
CA LYS A 295 13.10 35.59 -18.19
C LYS A 295 14.57 35.33 -18.47
N ILE A 296 15.03 35.76 -19.64
CA ILE A 296 16.45 35.96 -19.91
C ILE A 296 16.87 37.29 -19.30
N TYR A 297 18.01 37.30 -18.63
CA TYR A 297 18.57 38.50 -18.04
C TYR A 297 19.07 39.45 -19.14
N SER A 298 18.71 40.74 -19.05
CA SER A 298 19.14 41.74 -20.04
C SER A 298 20.47 42.41 -19.69
N ASP A 299 20.95 42.22 -18.45
CA ASP A 299 22.18 42.78 -17.89
C ASP A 299 23.41 41.87 -18.10
N GLN A 300 23.41 41.08 -19.18
CA GLN A 300 24.53 40.23 -19.59
C GLN A 300 25.00 40.62 -21.00
N THR A 301 26.23 40.25 -21.36
CA THR A 301 26.71 40.40 -22.75
C THR A 301 25.90 39.48 -23.66
N THR A 302 25.60 39.94 -24.88
CA THR A 302 24.91 39.09 -25.86
C THR A 302 25.87 38.00 -26.32
N PRO A 303 25.60 36.71 -26.05
CA PRO A 303 26.48 35.63 -26.46
C PRO A 303 26.30 35.36 -27.98
N PRO A 304 27.20 34.57 -28.59
CA PRO A 304 27.07 34.21 -30.00
C PRO A 304 25.73 33.57 -30.36
N ALA A 305 25.33 33.65 -31.63
CA ALA A 305 24.12 32.98 -32.09
C ALA A 305 24.22 31.45 -31.91
N GLY A 306 23.18 30.83 -31.36
CA GLY A 306 23.12 29.39 -31.16
C GLY A 306 21.88 28.97 -30.38
N SER A 307 21.69 27.66 -30.25
CA SER A 307 20.64 27.07 -29.42
C SER A 307 21.18 26.77 -28.03
N TYR A 308 20.60 27.42 -27.02
CA TYR A 308 21.01 27.28 -25.63
C TYR A 308 19.99 26.40 -24.88
N THR A 309 20.46 25.41 -24.12
CA THR A 309 19.60 24.52 -23.34
C THR A 309 20.07 24.37 -21.89
N ASP A 310 19.14 24.09 -20.98
CA ASP A 310 19.39 23.76 -19.58
C ASP A 310 18.36 22.72 -19.10
N SER A 311 18.63 22.05 -17.98
CA SER A 311 17.72 21.12 -17.33
C SER A 311 17.53 21.49 -15.86
N VAL A 312 16.31 21.86 -15.49
CA VAL A 312 15.94 22.23 -14.12
C VAL A 312 15.18 21.09 -13.46
N VAL A 313 15.69 20.60 -12.33
CA VAL A 313 14.98 19.62 -11.51
C VAL A 313 13.87 20.33 -10.73
N LEU A 314 12.64 19.86 -10.87
CA LEU A 314 11.53 20.23 -10.01
C LEU A 314 11.36 19.15 -8.95
N ASP A 315 11.36 19.55 -7.69
CA ASP A 315 11.18 18.64 -6.56
C ASP A 315 10.02 19.09 -5.66
N VAL A 316 9.38 18.12 -5.01
CA VAL A 316 8.36 18.36 -3.99
C VAL A 316 8.82 17.73 -2.68
N GLY A 317 8.78 18.53 -1.61
CA GLY A 317 9.13 18.10 -0.25
C GLY A 317 7.91 18.19 0.66
N PHE A 318 7.67 17.13 1.44
CA PHE A 318 6.64 17.04 2.47
C PHE A 318 7.17 17.43 3.85
#